data_AF-A0A2V9I448-F1
#
_entry.id   AF-A0A2V9I448-F1
#
_cell.length_a   1.000
_cell.length_b   1.000
_cell.length_c   1.000
_cell.angle_alpha   90.00
_cell.angle_beta   90.00
_cell.angle_gamma   90.00
#
_symmetry.space_group_name_H-M   'P 1'
#
loop_
_entity.id
_entity.type
_entity.pdbx_description
1 polymer ?
#
loop_
_entity_poly.entity_id
_entity_poly.type
_entity_poly.pdbx_seq_one_letter_code
_entity_poly.pdbx_strand_id
1 'polypeptide(L)'
;EPQYQRSPDALSRLFIRSAQGRLVPIDEVSRIARTVGPLSVNHYGQLPAATVSFNLQQGFSLGEAAQRVNDALRELRIPASVTVNFQGTVKE
;
A
#
# COMPACT_ATOMS: atom_id res chain seq x y z
N GLU A 1 3.03 28.55 -8.68
CA GLU A 1 2.81 28.50 -10.15
C GLU A 1 2.77 27.04 -10.61
N PRO A 2 1.88 26.64 -11.53
CA PRO A 2 1.70 25.24 -11.94
C PRO A 2 2.97 24.57 -12.48
N GLN A 3 3.89 25.34 -13.07
CA GLN A 3 5.15 24.82 -13.60
C GLN A 3 6.05 24.14 -12.55
N TYR A 4 5.96 24.52 -11.27
CA TYR A 4 6.79 23.94 -10.20
C TYR A 4 6.20 22.68 -9.55
N GLN A 5 4.99 22.26 -9.95
CA GLN A 5 4.33 21.07 -9.41
C GLN A 5 4.50 19.82 -10.29
N ARG A 6 5.09 19.99 -11.49
CA ARG A 6 5.19 18.92 -12.50
C ARG A 6 6.39 17.99 -12.29
N SER A 7 7.45 18.46 -11.64
CA SER A 7 8.65 17.65 -11.39
C SER A 7 9.24 17.93 -10.00
N PRO A 8 9.76 16.89 -9.31
CA PRO A 8 10.58 17.04 -8.12
C PRO A 8 11.83 17.91 -8.33
N ASP A 9 12.29 18.14 -9.57
CA ASP A 9 13.42 19.04 -9.86
C ASP A 9 13.15 20.48 -9.41
N ALA A 10 11.88 20.87 -9.23
CA ALA A 10 11.55 22.17 -8.66
C ALA A 10 11.98 22.31 -7.20
N LEU A 11 12.16 21.19 -6.47
CA LEU A 11 12.59 21.20 -5.08
C LEU A 11 14.01 21.74 -4.92
N SER A 12 14.91 21.56 -5.90
CA SER A 12 16.27 22.13 -5.83
C SER A 12 16.30 23.67 -5.85
N ARG A 13 15.17 24.31 -6.19
CA ARG A 13 15.01 25.77 -6.14
C ARG A 13 14.63 26.28 -4.75
N LEU A 14 14.43 25.38 -3.78
CA LEU A 14 14.09 25.73 -2.41
C LEU A 14 15.37 26.05 -1.62
N PHE A 15 15.29 27.11 -0.83
CA PHE A 15 16.35 27.52 0.08
C PHE A 15 15.86 27.41 1.52
N ILE A 16 16.70 26.85 2.38
CA ILE A 16 16.50 26.84 3.82
C ILE A 16 17.43 27.85 4.47
N ARG A 17 17.00 28.44 5.59
CA ARG A 17 17.83 29.40 6.33
C ARG A 17 18.71 28.65 7.34
N SER A 18 20.02 28.87 7.29
CA SER A 18 20.95 28.35 8.29
C SER A 18 20.83 29.12 9.61
N ALA A 19 21.39 28.57 10.69
CA ALA A 19 21.43 29.22 12.00
C ALA A 19 22.12 30.61 11.96
N GLN A 20 23.02 30.82 11.01
CA GLN A 20 23.75 32.08 10.77
C GLN A 20 22.99 33.01 9.80
N GLY A 21 21.74 32.70 9.46
CA GLY A 21 20.88 33.51 8.62
C GLY A 21 21.12 33.38 7.11
N ARG A 22 22.12 32.60 6.66
CA ARG A 22 22.42 32.38 5.24
C ARG A 22 21.37 31.47 4.59
N LEU A 23 21.00 31.77 3.34
CA LEU A 23 20.19 30.85 2.54
C LEU A 23 21.08 29.74 1.97
N VAL A 24 20.66 28.50 2.19
CA VAL A 24 21.35 27.28 1.73
C VAL A 24 20.39 26.51 0.83
N PRO A 25 20.79 26.15 -0.41
CA PRO A 25 20.00 25.28 -1.27
C PRO A 25 19.67 23.95 -0.59
N ILE A 26 18.45 23.44 -0.75
CA ILE A 26 18.02 22.20 -0.08
C ILE A 26 18.79 20.96 -0.56
N ASP A 27 19.30 20.97 -1.79
CA ASP A 27 20.07 19.87 -2.40
C ASP A 27 21.52 19.79 -1.92
N GLU A 28 22.06 20.83 -1.29
CA GLU A 28 23.37 20.77 -0.60
C GLU A 28 23.33 19.90 0.67
N VAL A 29 22.14 19.70 1.26
CA VAL A 29 21.96 19.01 2.55
C VAL A 29 21.02 17.80 2.48
N SER A 30 20.47 17.49 1.31
CA SER A 30 19.51 16.40 1.13
C SER A 30 19.67 15.69 -0.21
N ARG A 31 19.14 14.47 -0.31
CA ARG A 31 19.05 13.72 -1.57
C ARG A 31 17.60 13.37 -1.85
N ILE A 32 17.12 13.75 -3.03
CA ILE A 32 15.79 13.39 -3.52
C ILE A 32 15.90 12.09 -4.30
N ALA A 33 15.06 11.11 -3.98
CA ALA A 33 14.96 9.85 -4.70
C ALA A 33 13.50 9.52 -4.99
N ARG A 34 13.21 9.05 -6.21
CA ARG A 34 11.93 8.45 -6.53
C ARG A 34 11.98 6.98 -6.16
N THR A 35 10.99 6.51 -5.41
CA THR A 35 10.86 5.11 -5.03
C THR A 35 9.41 4.66 -5.20
N VAL A 36 9.20 3.36 -5.18
CA VAL A 36 7.87 2.76 -5.16
C VAL A 36 7.33 2.78 -3.73
N GLY A 37 6.03 3.01 -3.61
CA GLY A 37 5.31 2.99 -2.34
C GLY A 37 3.82 2.71 -2.58
N PRO A 38 3.09 2.28 -1.55
CA PRO A 38 1.66 2.05 -1.68
C PRO A 38 0.93 3.37 -1.96
N LEU A 39 0.05 3.38 -2.96
CA LEU A 39 -0.85 4.53 -3.22
C LEU A 39 -1.89 4.69 -2.11
N SER A 40 -2.24 3.59 -1.45
CA SER A 40 -3.14 3.53 -0.30
C SER A 40 -2.72 2.39 0.61
N VAL A 41 -2.89 2.58 1.92
CA VAL A 41 -2.78 1.51 2.92
C VAL A 41 -4.18 1.21 3.43
N ASN A 42 -4.77 0.12 2.93
CA ASN A 42 -6.09 -0.32 3.38
C ASN A 42 -5.97 -1.02 4.74
N HIS A 43 -7.03 -0.95 5.53
CA HIS A 43 -7.09 -1.54 6.86
C HIS A 43 -8.38 -2.35 7.05
N TYR A 44 -8.30 -3.43 7.83
CA TYR A 44 -9.45 -4.14 8.37
C TYR A 44 -9.44 -3.99 9.89
N GLY A 45 -10.42 -3.25 10.43
CA GLY A 45 -10.31 -2.74 11.80
C GLY A 45 -9.10 -1.80 11.92
N GLN A 46 -8.20 -2.07 12.87
CA GLN A 46 -6.98 -1.28 13.08
C GLN A 46 -5.73 -1.86 12.41
N LEU A 47 -5.84 -2.95 11.64
CA LEU A 47 -4.69 -3.65 11.06
C LEU A 47 -4.62 -3.42 9.55
N PRO A 48 -3.43 -3.20 8.96
CA PRO A 48 -3.25 -3.16 7.51
C PRO A 48 -3.72 -4.45 6.84
N ALA A 49 -4.43 -4.33 5.73
CA ALA A 49 -5.04 -5.48 5.05
C ALA A 49 -5.07 -5.29 3.53
N ALA A 50 -5.09 -6.42 2.82
CA ALA A 50 -5.39 -6.48 1.40
C ALA A 50 -6.68 -7.30 1.20
N THR A 51 -7.58 -6.80 0.36
CA THR A 51 -8.83 -7.50 0.02
C THR A 51 -8.65 -8.28 -1.27
N VAL A 52 -8.91 -9.58 -1.22
CA VAL A 52 -8.98 -10.45 -2.40
C VAL A 52 -10.44 -10.84 -2.60
N SER A 53 -10.98 -10.57 -3.79
CA SER A 53 -12.36 -10.88 -4.14
C SER A 53 -12.39 -11.98 -5.20
N PHE A 54 -13.43 -12.82 -5.14
CA PHE A 54 -13.63 -13.89 -6.11
C PHE A 54 -15.12 -14.01 -6.45
N ASN A 55 -15.40 -14.62 -7.60
CA ASN A 55 -16.74 -15.02 -8.00
C ASN A 55 -16.88 -16.54 -7.93
N LEU A 56 -18.11 -17.01 -7.80
CA LEU A 56 -18.41 -18.44 -7.87
C LEU A 56 -18.45 -18.90 -9.33
N GLN A 57 -17.83 -20.05 -9.57
CA GLN A 57 -18.04 -20.79 -10.81
C GLN A 57 -19.46 -21.38 -10.83
N GLN A 58 -20.09 -21.45 -12.01
CA GLN A 58 -21.42 -22.05 -12.14
C GLN A 58 -21.43 -23.49 -11.63
N GLY A 59 -22.47 -23.84 -10.86
CA GLY A 59 -22.62 -25.17 -10.25
C GLY A 59 -21.85 -25.37 -8.94
N PHE A 60 -21.04 -24.40 -8.50
CA PHE A 60 -20.38 -24.42 -7.20
C PHE A 60 -21.19 -23.66 -6.15
N SER A 61 -21.32 -24.25 -4.98
CA SER A 61 -21.84 -23.56 -3.81
C SER A 61 -20.79 -22.62 -3.21
N LEU A 62 -21.26 -21.65 -2.43
CA LEU A 62 -20.40 -20.73 -1.70
C LEU A 62 -19.52 -21.46 -0.67
N GLY A 63 -20.06 -22.50 -0.02
CA GLY A 63 -19.32 -23.33 0.95
C GLY A 63 -18.17 -24.10 0.30
N GLU A 64 -18.38 -24.68 -0.88
CA GLU A 64 -17.32 -25.36 -1.64
C GLU A 64 -16.21 -24.38 -2.05
N ALA A 65 -16.57 -23.17 -2.48
CA ALA A 65 -15.58 -22.14 -2.79
C ALA A 65 -14.78 -21.73 -1.56
N ALA A 66 -15.42 -21.56 -0.40
CA ALA A 66 -14.75 -21.26 0.85
C ALA A 66 -13.77 -22.37 1.26
N GLN A 67 -14.15 -23.64 1.09
CA GLN A 67 -13.26 -24.78 1.33
C GLN A 67 -12.03 -24.74 0.41
N ARG A 68 -12.22 -24.52 -0.90
CA ARG A 68 -11.10 -24.43 -1.84
C ARG A 68 -10.16 -23.27 -1.55
N VAL A 69 -10.67 -22.13 -1.10
CA VAL A 69 -9.83 -21.02 -0.65
C VAL A 69 -9.02 -21.42 0.57
N ASN A 70 -9.62 -22.12 1.55
CA ASN A 70 -8.89 -22.62 2.71
C ASN A 70 -7.81 -23.65 2.34
N ASP A 71 -8.06 -24.52 1.36
CA ASP A 71 -7.07 -25.45 0.82
C ASP A 71 -5.87 -24.70 0.23
N ALA A 72 -6.14 -23.72 -0.65
CA ALA A 72 -5.10 -22.89 -1.24
C ALA A 72 -4.27 -22.14 -0.19
N LEU A 73 -4.91 -21.61 0.87
CA LEU A 73 -4.21 -20.93 1.97
C LEU A 73 -3.26 -21.87 2.72
N ARG A 74 -3.65 -23.14 2.92
CA ARG A 74 -2.78 -24.16 3.52
C ARG A 74 -1.58 -24.48 2.66
N GLU A 75 -1.77 -24.58 1.34
CA GLU A 75 -0.70 -24.86 0.37
C GLU A 75 0.29 -23.70 0.24
N LEU A 76 -0.18 -22.45 0.33
CA LEU A 76 0.64 -21.24 0.19
C LEU A 76 1.65 -21.03 1.33
N ARG A 77 1.51 -21.76 2.45
CA ARG A 77 2.40 -21.64 3.63
C ARG A 77 2.61 -20.18 4.04
N ILE A 78 1.51 -19.45 4.16
CA ILE A 78 1.53 -18.04 4.53
C ILE A 78 2.29 -17.82 5.86
N PRO A 79 3.05 -16.72 6.00
CA PRO A 79 3.76 -16.42 7.23
C PRO A 79 2.81 -16.35 8.43
N ALA A 80 3.26 -16.79 9.60
CA ALA A 80 2.47 -16.79 10.84
C ALA A 80 1.99 -15.39 11.28
N SER A 81 2.59 -14.32 10.74
CA SER A 81 2.19 -12.94 10.97
C SER A 81 0.97 -12.50 10.14
N VAL A 82 0.48 -13.34 9.21
CA VAL A 82 -0.65 -13.04 8.32
C VAL A 82 -1.88 -13.81 8.79
N THR A 83 -2.95 -13.06 9.06
CA THR A 83 -4.27 -13.63 9.35
C THR A 83 -5.19 -13.43 8.16
N VAL A 84 -5.97 -14.45 7.81
CA VAL A 84 -6.95 -14.40 6.72
C VAL A 84 -8.34 -14.57 7.28
N ASN A 85 -9.27 -13.72 6.85
CA ASN A 85 -10.68 -13.76 7.27
C ASN A 85 -11.58 -13.59 6.05
N PHE A 86 -12.65 -14.39 5.97
CA PHE A 86 -13.72 -14.16 5.01
C PHE A 86 -14.56 -12.94 5.38
N GLN A 87 -15.10 -12.28 4.36
CA GLN A 87 -16.01 -11.14 4.48
C GLN A 87 -17.17 -11.26 3.49
N GLY A 88 -18.25 -10.53 3.75
CA GLY A 88 -19.46 -10.55 2.93
C GLY A 88 -20.20 -11.88 3.03
N THR A 89 -20.82 -12.31 1.94
CA THR A 89 -21.71 -13.47 1.88
C THR A 89 -21.07 -14.79 2.33
N VAL A 90 -19.74 -14.92 2.26
CA VAL A 90 -19.06 -16.14 2.74
C VAL A 90 -19.05 -16.23 4.28
N LYS A 91 -19.11 -15.07 4.96
CA LYS A 91 -19.08 -14.97 6.42
C LYS A 91 -20.48 -15.12 7.04
N GLU A 92 -21.53 -14.74 6.30
CA GLU A 92 -22.94 -14.89 6.70
C GLU A 92 -23.45 -16.32 6.43
#